data_AF-A0A2D6XA48-F1
#
_entry.id   AF-A0A2D6XA48-F1
#
_cell.length_a   1.000
_cell.length_b   1.000
_cell.length_c   1.000
_cell.angle_alpha   90.00
_cell.angle_beta   90.00
_cell.angle_gamma   90.00
#
_symmetry.space_group_name_H-M   'P 1'
#
loop_
_entity.id
_entity.type
_entity.pdbx_description
1 polymer ?
#
loop_
_entity_poly.entity_id
_entity_poly.type
_entity_poly.pdbx_seq_one_letter_code
_entity_poly.pdbx_strand_id
1 'polypeptide(L)'
;MSFDPSNYTVRNAIEELDGMSLEDLESVLEQEIDGKHRSSLIAEIGRHIDGIKTVAEQSEEAPKPVAPSVVVAEEINADAFMRMRPAYRRVWKCVGPDRFVKVG
;
A
#
# COMPACT_ATOMS: atom_id res chain seq x y z
N MET A 1 -23.39 11.29 12.28
CA MET A 1 -24.46 11.17 11.27
C MET A 1 -24.52 9.72 10.83
N SER A 2 -25.70 9.10 10.76
CA SER A 2 -25.82 7.77 10.15
C SER A 2 -25.96 7.96 8.63
N PHE A 3 -24.99 7.48 7.87
CA PHE A 3 -25.08 7.48 6.41
C PHE A 3 -26.07 6.41 5.98
N ASP A 4 -27.18 6.83 5.37
CA ASP A 4 -28.18 5.92 4.83
C ASP A 4 -28.07 5.95 3.29
N PRO A 5 -27.51 4.90 2.65
CA PRO A 5 -27.31 4.88 1.21
C PRO A 5 -28.63 4.90 0.44
N SER A 6 -29.76 4.61 1.09
CA SER A 6 -31.08 4.56 0.46
C SER A 6 -31.63 5.94 0.11
N ASN A 7 -31.17 6.99 0.77
CA ASN A 7 -31.52 8.38 0.48
C ASN A 7 -30.71 9.00 -0.67
N TYR A 8 -29.67 8.33 -1.15
CA TYR A 8 -28.78 8.82 -2.19
C TYR A 8 -28.93 8.05 -3.50
N THR A 9 -28.69 8.74 -4.62
CA THR A 9 -28.43 8.09 -5.90
C THR A 9 -27.10 7.35 -5.83
N VAL A 10 -26.90 6.33 -6.66
CA VAL A 10 -25.64 5.55 -6.68
C VAL A 10 -24.44 6.48 -6.87
N ARG A 11 -24.55 7.49 -7.74
CA ARG A 11 -23.47 8.46 -7.99
C ARG A 11 -23.12 9.28 -6.75
N ASN A 12 -24.12 9.86 -6.08
CA ASN A 12 -23.87 10.67 -4.89
C ASN A 12 -23.37 9.82 -3.71
N ALA A 13 -23.85 8.58 -3.60
CA ALA A 13 -23.37 7.66 -2.58
C ALA A 13 -21.87 7.40 -2.76
N ILE A 14 -21.41 7.17 -4.00
CA ILE A 14 -19.99 6.94 -4.31
C ILE A 14 -19.12 8.14 -3.95
N GLU A 15 -19.58 9.37 -4.20
CA GLU A 15 -18.82 10.59 -3.83
C GLU A 15 -18.59 10.70 -2.31
N GLU A 16 -19.52 10.20 -1.50
CA GLU A 16 -19.38 10.19 -0.04
C GLU A 16 -18.49 9.04 0.46
N LEU A 17 -18.31 7.95 -0.31
CA LEU A 17 -17.46 6.81 0.08
C LEU A 17 -15.98 7.18 0.18
N ASP A 18 -15.52 8.14 -0.62
CA ASP A 18 -14.09 8.52 -0.72
C ASP A 18 -13.54 9.11 0.60
N GLY A 19 -14.43 9.61 1.46
CA GLY A 19 -14.09 10.16 2.78
C GLY A 19 -14.41 9.26 3.96
N MET A 20 -14.90 8.03 3.75
CA MET A 20 -15.34 7.13 4.81
C MET A 20 -14.22 6.22 5.31
N SER A 21 -14.32 5.85 6.60
CA SER A 21 -13.44 4.86 7.20
C SER A 21 -13.81 3.45 6.73
N LEU A 22 -12.87 2.51 6.85
CA LEU A 22 -13.12 1.10 6.49
C LEU A 22 -14.33 0.51 7.22
N GLU A 23 -14.47 0.79 8.52
CA GLU A 23 -15.59 0.34 9.35
C GLU A 23 -16.95 0.88 8.85
N ASP A 24 -16.96 2.14 8.40
CA ASP A 24 -18.15 2.76 7.81
C ASP A 24 -18.49 2.11 6.47
N LEU A 25 -17.49 1.90 5.61
CA LEU A 25 -17.68 1.25 4.31
C LEU A 25 -18.22 -0.19 4.45
N GLU A 26 -17.70 -0.96 5.40
CA GLU A 26 -18.18 -2.32 5.70
C GLU A 26 -19.63 -2.28 6.22
N SER A 27 -19.95 -1.34 7.12
CA SER A 27 -21.33 -1.14 7.61
C SER A 27 -22.31 -0.77 6.49
N VAL A 28 -21.90 0.10 5.56
CA VAL A 28 -22.71 0.50 4.40
C VAL A 28 -22.88 -0.64 3.41
N LEU A 29 -21.85 -1.46 3.21
CA LEU A 29 -21.92 -2.66 2.38
C LEU A 29 -22.97 -3.64 2.91
N GLU A 30 -22.98 -3.90 4.23
CA GLU A 30 -23.96 -4.79 4.86
C GLU A 30 -25.38 -4.25 4.72
N GLN A 31 -25.59 -2.95 4.97
CA GLN A 31 -26.90 -2.30 4.78
C GLN A 31 -27.38 -2.36 3.32
N GLU A 32 -26.46 -2.23 2.36
CA GLU A 32 -26.80 -2.27 0.94
C GLU A 32 -27.14 -3.69 0.48
N ILE A 33 -26.44 -4.69 1.01
CA ILE A 33 -26.73 -6.11 0.77
C ILE A 33 -28.07 -6.49 1.40
N ASP A 34 -28.39 -6.05 2.62
CA ASP A 34 -29.66 -6.40 3.27
C ASP A 34 -30.87 -5.61 2.72
N GLY A 35 -30.64 -4.36 2.30
CA GLY A 35 -31.72 -3.44 1.94
C GLY A 35 -32.15 -3.49 0.46
N LYS A 36 -31.29 -3.03 -0.44
CA LYS A 36 -31.66 -2.73 -1.85
C LYS A 36 -30.90 -3.55 -2.89
N HIS A 37 -29.84 -4.26 -2.50
CA HIS A 37 -29.02 -5.08 -3.37
C HIS A 37 -28.53 -4.36 -4.65
N ARG A 38 -28.22 -3.06 -4.58
CA ARG A 38 -27.75 -2.32 -5.77
C ARG A 38 -26.35 -2.78 -6.14
N SER A 39 -26.26 -3.72 -7.07
CA SER A 39 -25.01 -4.41 -7.43
C SER A 39 -23.88 -3.45 -7.83
N SER A 40 -24.20 -2.34 -8.49
CA SER A 40 -23.21 -1.31 -8.85
C SER A 40 -22.61 -0.60 -7.63
N LEU A 41 -23.43 -0.30 -6.61
CA LEU A 41 -22.96 0.36 -5.40
C LEU A 41 -22.16 -0.61 -4.52
N ILE A 42 -22.65 -1.84 -4.38
CA ILE A 42 -21.94 -2.94 -3.69
C ILE A 42 -20.55 -3.16 -4.30
N ALA A 43 -20.46 -3.18 -5.63
CA ALA A 43 -19.19 -3.35 -6.33
C ALA A 43 -18.23 -2.17 -6.08
N GLU A 44 -18.73 -0.94 -6.05
CA GLU A 44 -17.89 0.23 -5.78
C GLU A 44 -17.40 0.27 -4.33
N ILE A 45 -18.28 0.00 -3.35
CA ILE A 45 -17.92 -0.09 -1.93
C ILE A 45 -16.86 -1.19 -1.74
N GLY A 46 -17.04 -2.35 -2.36
CA GLY A 46 -16.06 -3.43 -2.34
C GLY A 46 -14.69 -3.01 -2.89
N ARG A 47 -14.64 -2.23 -3.98
CA ARG A 47 -13.38 -1.69 -4.52
C ARG A 47 -12.70 -0.71 -3.56
N HIS A 48 -13.45 0.16 -2.89
CA HIS A 48 -12.88 1.07 -1.89
C HIS A 48 -12.34 0.30 -0.68
N ILE A 49 -13.06 -0.69 -0.17
CA ILE A 49 -12.59 -1.55 0.94
C ILE A 49 -11.32 -2.29 0.53
N ASP A 50 -11.30 -2.92 -0.64
CA ASP A 50 -10.13 -3.64 -1.17
C ASP A 50 -8.92 -2.71 -1.38
N GLY A 51 -9.16 -1.50 -1.88
CA GLY A 51 -8.13 -0.48 -2.02
C GLY A 51 -7.54 -0.05 -0.66
N ILE A 52 -8.38 0.19 0.35
CA ILE A 52 -7.94 0.55 1.70
C ILE A 52 -7.20 -0.62 2.36
N LYS A 53 -7.70 -1.86 2.24
CA LYS A 53 -7.03 -3.07 2.76
C LYS A 53 -5.68 -3.30 2.09
N THR A 54 -5.60 -3.15 0.78
CA THR A 54 -4.35 -3.24 0.02
C THR A 54 -3.34 -2.16 0.42
N VAL A 55 -3.80 -0.94 0.69
CA VAL A 55 -2.95 0.15 1.19
C VAL A 55 -2.51 -0.11 2.65
N ALA A 56 -3.39 -0.67 3.47
CA ALA A 56 -3.07 -1.07 4.84
C ALA A 56 -2.08 -2.24 4.87
N GLU A 57 -2.21 -3.23 3.98
CA GLU A 57 -1.24 -4.33 3.82
C GLU A 57 0.12 -3.83 3.32
N GLN A 58 0.16 -2.86 2.41
CA GLN A 58 1.41 -2.18 2.02
C GLN A 58 1.97 -1.26 3.13
N SER A 59 1.16 -0.92 4.13
CA SER A 59 1.59 -0.15 5.30
C SER A 59 1.97 -1.03 6.50
N GLU A 60 1.56 -2.31 6.52
CA GLU A 60 1.79 -3.23 7.64
C GLU A 60 2.79 -4.36 7.30
N GLU A 61 3.08 -4.61 6.03
CA GLU A 61 4.22 -5.44 5.59
C GLU A 61 5.44 -4.57 5.25
N ALA A 62 6.00 -3.92 6.27
CA ALA A 62 7.36 -3.43 6.23
C ALA A 62 8.13 -4.00 7.43
N PRO A 63 8.92 -5.09 7.27
CA PRO A 63 10.15 -5.15 8.05
C PRO A 63 10.91 -3.85 7.73
N LYS A 64 11.43 -3.15 8.75
CA LYS A 64 12.34 -2.01 8.57
C LYS A 64 13.23 -2.22 7.32
N PRO A 65 13.27 -1.23 6.43
CA PRO A 65 14.49 -0.43 6.41
C PRO A 65 14.19 1.06 6.40
N VAL A 66 14.69 1.73 7.44
CA VAL A 66 15.37 3.03 7.39
C VAL A 66 14.93 4.05 6.32
N ALA A 67 14.23 5.06 6.82
CA ALA A 67 14.45 6.49 6.59
C ALA A 67 14.71 6.95 5.14
N PRO A 68 13.79 7.72 4.52
CA PRO A 68 14.18 8.60 3.43
C PRO A 68 15.09 9.70 4.01
N SER A 69 16.18 10.02 3.29
CA SER A 69 17.13 11.09 3.60
C SER A 69 18.14 10.82 4.74
N VAL A 70 19.19 10.05 4.44
CA VAL A 70 20.53 10.42 4.90
C VAL A 70 21.51 10.22 3.73
N VAL A 71 22.23 11.29 3.39
CA VAL A 71 23.38 11.27 2.49
C VAL A 71 24.47 10.42 3.12
N VAL A 72 24.53 9.11 2.84
CA VAL A 72 25.56 8.19 3.36
C VAL A 72 25.89 7.14 2.30
N ALA A 73 27.18 6.83 2.16
CA ALA A 73 27.77 5.93 1.16
C ALA A 73 26.88 4.74 0.76
N GLU A 74 26.66 4.58 -0.55
CA GLU A 74 25.96 3.45 -1.17
C GLU A 74 26.61 2.14 -0.66
N GLU A 75 25.92 1.43 0.24
CA GLU A 75 26.33 0.15 0.79
C GLU A 75 25.34 -0.93 0.36
N ILE A 76 25.85 -2.08 -0.09
CA ILE A 76 25.05 -3.21 -0.56
C ILE A 76 25.44 -4.51 0.15
N ASN A 77 24.48 -5.43 0.24
CA ASN A 77 24.69 -6.77 0.77
C ASN A 77 25.39 -7.69 -0.23
N ALA A 78 25.99 -8.79 0.26
CA ALA A 78 26.70 -9.78 -0.55
C ALA A 78 25.85 -10.37 -1.70
N ASP A 79 24.56 -10.66 -1.46
CA ASP A 79 23.65 -11.14 -2.52
C ASP A 79 23.48 -10.12 -3.65
N ALA A 80 23.28 -8.84 -3.31
CA ALA A 80 23.17 -7.76 -4.28
C ALA A 80 24.48 -7.55 -5.07
N PHE A 81 25.63 -7.62 -4.39
CA PHE A 81 26.95 -7.58 -5.04
C PHE A 81 27.14 -8.75 -6.02
N MET A 82 26.69 -9.95 -5.64
CA MET A 82 26.79 -11.16 -6.47
C MET A 82 25.81 -11.19 -7.65
N ARG A 83 24.72 -10.43 -7.61
CA ARG A 83 23.80 -10.24 -8.75
C ARG A 83 24.26 -9.14 -9.71
N MET A 84 25.13 -8.24 -9.25
CA MET A 84 25.65 -7.13 -10.07
C MET A 84 26.56 -7.64 -11.20
N ARG A 85 26.54 -6.95 -12.36
CA ARG A 85 27.45 -7.32 -13.48
C ARG A 85 28.91 -7.13 -13.06
N PRO A 86 29.84 -8.00 -13.49
CA PRO A 86 31.25 -7.95 -13.07
C PRO A 86 31.95 -6.61 -13.32
N ALA A 87 31.56 -5.88 -14.37
CA ALA A 87 32.09 -4.55 -14.67
C ALA A 87 31.83 -3.53 -13.56
N TYR A 88 30.65 -3.60 -12.92
CA TYR A 88 30.27 -2.67 -11.86
C TYR A 88 30.83 -3.08 -10.50
N ARG A 89 31.18 -4.34 -10.27
CA ARG A 89 31.77 -4.81 -8.99
C ARG A 89 33.14 -4.20 -8.67
N ARG A 90 33.85 -3.68 -9.68
CA ARG A 90 35.21 -3.13 -9.53
C ARG A 90 35.27 -1.86 -8.69
N VAL A 91 34.15 -1.14 -8.59
CA VAL A 91 34.03 0.09 -7.79
C VAL A 91 33.42 -0.17 -6.42
N TRP A 92 33.44 -1.43 -5.94
CA TRP A 92 32.93 -1.80 -4.63
C TRP A 92 33.99 -2.54 -3.83
N LYS A 93 34.09 -2.22 -2.53
CA LYS A 93 35.04 -2.83 -1.60
C LYS A 93 34.31 -3.51 -0.46
N CYS A 94 34.73 -4.73 -0.14
CA CYS A 94 34.25 -5.48 1.01
C CYS A 94 34.72 -4.81 2.30
N VAL A 95 33.78 -4.48 3.19
CA VAL A 95 34.04 -3.87 4.50
C VAL A 95 33.56 -4.73 5.67
N GLY A 96 32.92 -5.86 5.38
CA GLY A 96 32.43 -6.83 6.37
C GLY A 96 31.96 -8.12 5.69
N PRO A 97 31.57 -9.16 6.47
CA PRO A 97 31.22 -10.47 5.92
C PRO A 97 30.12 -10.41 4.87
N ASP A 98 29.18 -9.48 4.99
CA ASP A 98 28.06 -9.30 4.07
C ASP A 98 27.93 -7.88 3.53
N ARG A 99 28.94 -7.02 3.69
CA ARG A 99 28.82 -5.56 3.43
C ARG A 99 29.85 -5.08 2.42
N PHE A 100 29.37 -4.41 1.38
CA PHE A 100 30.18 -3.81 0.31
C PHE A 100 29.87 -2.33 0.18
N VAL A 101 30.89 -1.48 0.13
CA VAL A 101 30.74 -0.03 -0.03
C VAL A 101 31.34 0.40 -1.36
N LYS A 102 30.67 1.35 -2.02
CA LYS A 102 31.13 1.93 -3.28
C LYS A 102 32.36 2.82 -3.05
N VAL A 103 33.44 2.51 -3.75
CA VAL A 103 34.66 3.32 -3.79
C VAL A 103 34.59 4.18 -5.04
N GLY A 104 34.28 5.47 -4.85
CA GLY A 104 34.34 6.50 -5.89
C GLY A 104 35.76 7.00 -6.10
#